data_AF-A0A952UYN1-F1
#
_entry.id   AF-A0A952UYN1-F1
#
_cell.length_a   1.000
_cell.length_b   1.000
_cell.length_c   1.000
_cell.angle_alpha   90.00
_cell.angle_beta   90.00
_cell.angle_gamma   90.00
#
_symmetry.space_group_name_H-M   'P 1'
#
loop_
_entity.id
_entity.type
_entity.pdbx_description
1 polymer ?
#
loop_
_entity_poly.entity_id
_entity_poly.type
_entity_poly.pdbx_seq_one_letter_code
_entity_poly.pdbx_strand_id
1 'polypeptide(L)'
;MVVAAGVAVIALTTTTESRAGGEEEFVKVTCSGGDVTAVGKAPWHTNAEAPWKWDKGEKLSVNGEVAKFKGAKCEGTIKAYVCNGDQCKGPIFVPVH
;
A
#
# COMPACT_ATOMS: atom_id res chain seq x y z
N MET A 1 23.95 28.27 46.74
CA MET A 1 22.80 27.39 46.48
C MET A 1 21.91 28.06 45.44
N VAL A 2 21.97 27.59 44.19
CA VAL A 2 20.85 27.65 43.24
C VAL A 2 21.00 26.37 42.41
N VAL A 3 20.15 25.38 42.71
CA VAL A 3 20.07 24.13 41.94
C VAL A 3 19.12 24.42 40.78
N ALA A 4 19.66 24.67 39.60
CA ALA A 4 18.86 24.79 38.39
C ALA A 4 18.64 23.38 37.84
N ALA A 5 17.47 22.82 38.17
CA ALA A 5 16.98 21.55 37.69
C ALA A 5 16.99 21.52 36.16
N GLY A 6 17.67 20.51 35.61
CA GLY A 6 17.67 20.22 34.18
C GLY A 6 16.27 19.81 33.74
N VAL A 7 15.70 20.56 32.81
CA VAL A 7 14.61 20.07 31.98
C VAL A 7 15.23 19.77 30.63
N ALA A 8 15.72 18.53 30.49
CA ALA A 8 16.07 17.99 29.20
C ALA A 8 14.76 17.86 28.41
N VAL A 9 14.52 18.81 27.50
CA VAL A 9 13.49 18.65 26.47
C VAL A 9 14.01 17.54 25.56
N ILE A 10 13.63 16.30 25.87
CA ILE A 10 13.71 15.22 24.91
C ILE A 10 12.69 15.60 23.85
N ALA A 11 13.17 16.28 22.81
CA ALA A 11 12.49 16.27 21.53
C ALA A 11 12.42 14.80 21.15
N LEU A 12 11.28 14.16 21.48
CA LEU A 12 10.80 13.02 20.75
C LEU A 12 10.71 13.54 19.33
N THR A 13 11.78 13.35 18.57
CA THR A 13 11.66 13.15 17.15
C THR A 13 10.78 11.92 17.06
N THR A 14 9.47 12.11 17.12
CA THR A 14 8.54 11.30 16.36
C THR A 14 9.05 11.48 14.94
N THR A 15 10.05 10.66 14.57
CA THR A 15 10.10 10.11 13.24
C THR A 15 8.76 9.43 13.11
N THR A 16 7.74 10.21 12.75
CA THR A 16 6.70 9.73 11.88
C THR A 16 7.50 9.18 10.72
N GLU A 17 7.82 7.90 10.80
CA GLU A 17 8.03 7.10 9.64
C GLU A 17 6.71 7.22 8.90
N SER A 18 6.57 8.31 8.13
CA SER A 18 5.85 8.24 6.89
C SER A 18 6.53 7.09 6.18
N ARG A 19 5.99 5.88 6.34
CA ARG A 19 6.37 4.69 5.59
C ARG A 19 5.96 4.88 4.13
N ALA A 20 6.32 6.01 3.54
CA ALA A 20 6.22 6.31 2.12
C ALA A 20 7.43 5.70 1.38
N GLY A 21 7.84 4.48 1.76
CA GLY A 21 9.06 3.86 1.24
C GLY A 21 9.16 2.33 1.35
N GLY A 22 8.05 1.60 1.61
CA GLY A 22 8.10 0.13 1.73
C GLY A 22 6.94 -0.63 1.10
N GLU A 23 5.88 0.04 0.66
CA GLU A 23 4.64 -0.61 0.19
C GLU A 23 4.68 -0.90 -1.32
N GLU A 24 5.44 -0.12 -2.08
CA GLU A 24 5.74 -0.35 -3.49
C GLU A 24 6.66 -1.56 -3.72
N GLU A 25 7.27 -2.12 -2.67
CA GLU A 25 8.14 -3.30 -2.79
C GLU A 25 7.35 -4.57 -3.10
N PHE A 26 6.09 -4.64 -2.67
CA PHE A 26 5.27 -5.86 -2.78
C PHE A 26 4.29 -5.82 -3.95
N VAL A 27 3.98 -4.64 -4.48
CA VAL A 27 2.92 -4.45 -5.48
C VAL A 27 3.41 -3.50 -6.56
N LYS A 28 3.18 -3.87 -7.81
CA LYS A 28 3.34 -3.00 -8.98
C LYS A 28 1.98 -2.58 -9.47
N VAL A 29 1.73 -1.27 -9.50
CA VAL A 29 0.53 -0.69 -10.12
C VAL A 29 0.91 0.00 -11.41
N THR A 30 0.13 -0.25 -12.44
CA THR A 30 0.21 0.46 -13.72
C THR A 30 -1.17 1.00 -14.05
N CYS A 31 -1.26 2.27 -14.41
CA CYS A 31 -2.50 2.87 -14.87
C CYS A 31 -2.34 3.44 -16.28
N SER A 32 -3.37 3.25 -17.11
CA SER A 32 -3.47 3.87 -18.44
C SER A 32 -4.91 4.28 -18.70
N GLY A 33 -5.18 5.58 -18.81
CA GLY A 33 -6.52 6.08 -19.15
C GLY A 33 -7.63 5.72 -18.15
N GLY A 34 -7.28 5.41 -16.89
CA GLY A 34 -8.22 4.93 -15.86
C GLY A 34 -8.31 3.41 -15.75
N ASP A 35 -7.73 2.65 -16.68
CA ASP A 35 -7.54 1.21 -16.53
C ASP A 35 -6.34 0.94 -15.63
N VAL A 36 -6.60 0.36 -14.47
CA VAL A 36 -5.61 0.08 -13.43
C VAL A 36 -5.34 -1.40 -13.38
N THR A 37 -4.08 -1.78 -13.51
CA THR A 37 -3.59 -3.15 -13.33
C THR A 37 -2.61 -3.17 -12.16
N ALA A 38 -2.89 -4.00 -11.17
CA ALA A 38 -2.12 -4.14 -9.96
C ALA A 38 -1.66 -5.60 -9.82
N VAL A 39 -0.36 -5.80 -9.64
CA VAL A 39 0.28 -7.12 -9.67
C VAL A 39 1.16 -7.27 -8.43
N GLY A 40 1.11 -8.42 -7.77
CA GLY A 40 2.10 -8.74 -6.73
C GLY A 40 3.51 -8.85 -7.33
N LYS A 41 4.51 -8.21 -6.73
CA LYS A 41 5.91 -8.36 -7.13
C LYS A 41 6.43 -9.68 -6.60
N ALA A 42 7.00 -10.52 -7.46
CA ALA A 42 7.57 -11.81 -7.07
C ALA A 42 8.53 -11.66 -5.85
N PRO A 43 8.46 -12.54 -4.84
CA PRO A 43 7.67 -13.79 -4.79
C PRO A 43 6.20 -13.60 -4.34
N TRP A 44 5.75 -12.37 -4.13
CA TRP A 44 4.41 -12.05 -3.64
C TRP A 44 3.37 -12.07 -4.76
N HIS A 45 2.18 -12.57 -4.46
CA HIS A 45 1.05 -12.68 -5.39
C HIS A 45 -0.24 -12.22 -4.73
N THR A 46 -1.28 -11.96 -5.51
CA THR A 46 -2.57 -11.45 -5.04
C THR A 46 -3.27 -12.48 -4.15
N ASN A 47 -3.74 -12.08 -2.97
CA ASN A 47 -4.60 -12.93 -2.14
C ASN A 47 -6.03 -12.97 -2.72
N ALA A 48 -6.44 -14.11 -3.28
CA ALA A 48 -7.78 -14.29 -3.84
C ALA A 48 -8.87 -14.37 -2.75
N GLU A 49 -8.54 -14.79 -1.54
CA GLU A 49 -9.46 -14.84 -0.39
C GLU A 49 -9.71 -13.46 0.21
N ALA A 50 -8.76 -12.53 0.04
CA ALA A 50 -8.86 -11.13 0.44
C ALA A 50 -8.86 -10.21 -0.80
N PRO A 51 -10.01 -10.04 -1.47
CA PRO A 51 -10.07 -9.37 -2.76
C PRO A 51 -9.62 -7.91 -2.66
N TRP A 52 -8.72 -7.53 -3.57
CA TRP A 52 -8.20 -6.17 -3.67
C TRP A 52 -9.32 -5.19 -3.99
N LYS A 53 -9.19 -3.97 -3.48
CA LYS A 53 -10.19 -2.92 -3.68
C LYS A 53 -9.51 -1.64 -4.12
N TRP A 54 -10.15 -0.88 -4.99
CA TRP A 54 -9.77 0.47 -5.33
C TRP A 54 -10.93 1.41 -5.02
N ASP A 55 -10.67 2.56 -4.43
CA ASP A 55 -11.71 3.49 -3.99
C ASP A 55 -12.30 4.35 -5.13
N LYS A 56 -11.59 4.47 -6.26
CA LYS A 56 -11.99 5.30 -7.42
C LYS A 56 -12.32 4.50 -8.68
N GLY A 57 -12.49 3.19 -8.59
CA GLY A 57 -12.84 2.38 -9.75
C GLY A 57 -13.62 1.12 -9.43
N GLU A 58 -14.15 0.53 -10.49
CA GLU A 58 -14.85 -0.73 -10.48
C GLU A 58 -13.85 -1.89 -10.64
N LYS A 59 -14.08 -2.98 -9.91
CA LYS A 59 -13.30 -4.21 -10.03
C LYS A 59 -13.71 -4.95 -11.31
N LEU A 60 -12.79 -5.08 -12.26
CA LEU A 60 -13.00 -5.87 -13.48
C LEU A 60 -12.69 -7.35 -13.23
N SER A 61 -11.50 -7.64 -12.70
CA SER A 61 -11.09 -9.00 -12.37
C SER A 61 -10.02 -9.00 -11.28
N VAL A 62 -10.05 -9.99 -10.41
CA VAL A 62 -8.98 -10.24 -9.43
C VAL A 62 -8.74 -11.74 -9.42
N ASN A 63 -7.54 -12.16 -9.78
CA ASN A 63 -7.11 -13.54 -9.67
C ASN A 63 -5.89 -13.64 -8.75
N GLY A 64 -5.26 -14.81 -8.62
CA GLY A 64 -4.11 -15.00 -7.73
C GLY A 64 -2.86 -14.20 -8.10
N GLU A 65 -2.79 -13.58 -9.28
CA GLU A 65 -1.58 -12.93 -9.80
C GLU A 65 -1.79 -11.43 -10.07
N VAL A 66 -2.98 -11.07 -10.53
CA VAL A 66 -3.31 -9.73 -11.01
C VAL A 66 -4.71 -9.29 -10.58
N ALA A 67 -4.80 -8.04 -10.18
CA ALA A 67 -6.02 -7.30 -9.96
C ALA A 67 -6.18 -6.21 -11.03
N LYS A 68 -7.28 -6.24 -11.76
CA LYS A 68 -7.65 -5.26 -12.78
C LYS A 68 -8.87 -4.47 -12.33
N PHE A 69 -8.80 -3.16 -12.50
CA PHE A 69 -9.85 -2.23 -12.17
C PHE A 69 -10.02 -1.20 -13.27
N LYS A 70 -11.19 -0.56 -13.30
CA LYS A 70 -11.52 0.52 -14.22
C LYS A 70 -12.10 1.71 -13.48
N GLY A 71 -11.43 2.85 -13.58
CA GLY A 71 -11.85 4.11 -13.01
C GLY A 71 -11.99 5.18 -14.08
N ALA A 72 -12.42 6.38 -13.68
CA ALA A 72 -12.51 7.52 -14.59
C ALA A 72 -11.13 8.11 -14.91
N LYS A 73 -10.17 7.97 -13.99
CA LYS A 73 -8.80 8.53 -14.06
C LYS A 73 -7.84 7.65 -13.26
N CYS A 74 -6.53 7.88 -13.44
CA CYS A 74 -5.46 7.27 -12.65
C CYS A 74 -5.31 7.97 -11.29
N GLU A 75 -6.28 7.81 -10.40
CA GLU A 75 -6.27 8.47 -9.08
C GLU A 75 -6.84 7.56 -7.97
N GLY A 76 -6.49 7.83 -6.72
CA GLY A 76 -6.99 7.07 -5.57
C GLY A 76 -5.97 6.10 -5.00
N THR A 77 -6.44 5.04 -4.34
CA THR A 77 -5.63 4.12 -3.56
C THR A 77 -6.17 2.69 -3.65
N ILE A 78 -5.31 1.78 -4.10
CA ILE A 78 -5.58 0.35 -4.08
C ILE A 78 -5.25 -0.19 -2.69
N LYS A 79 -6.23 -0.82 -2.06
CA LYS A 79 -6.08 -1.65 -0.87
C LYS A 79 -5.76 -3.07 -1.31
N ALA A 80 -4.49 -3.43 -1.28
CA ALA A 80 -3.95 -4.72 -1.72
C ALA A 80 -3.67 -5.66 -0.54
N TYR A 81 -3.82 -6.96 -0.81
CA TYR A 81 -3.45 -8.04 0.10
C TYR A 81 -2.62 -9.06 -0.68
N VAL A 82 -1.39 -9.31 -0.27
CA VAL A 82 -0.47 -10.19 -0.99
C VAL A 82 -0.08 -11.38 -0.14
N CYS A 83 0.19 -12.52 -0.76
CA CYS A 83 0.70 -13.71 -0.07
C CYS A 83 1.96 -14.25 -0.76
N ASN A 84 2.78 -14.97 0.00
CA ASN A 84 3.93 -15.73 -0.45
C ASN A 84 4.02 -17.00 0.43
N GLY A 85 3.57 -18.14 -0.10
CA GLY A 85 3.31 -19.32 0.73
C GLY A 85 2.32 -19.01 1.86
N ASP A 86 2.67 -19.37 3.09
CA ASP A 86 1.86 -19.10 4.29
C ASP A 86 1.95 -17.65 4.79
N GLN A 87 2.84 -16.83 4.21
CA GLN A 87 3.01 -15.44 4.63
C GLN A 87 2.10 -14.52 3.83
N CYS A 88 1.07 -13.97 4.48
CA CYS A 88 0.23 -12.93 3.89
C CYS A 88 0.47 -11.57 4.54
N LYS A 89 0.48 -10.51 3.72
CA LYS A 89 0.64 -9.12 4.11
C LYS A 89 -0.53 -8.29 3.59
N GLY A 90 -0.97 -7.35 4.42
CA GLY A 90 -1.94 -6.33 4.04
C GLY A 90 -2.89 -5.95 5.19
N PRO A 91 -3.70 -4.90 5.02
CA PRO A 91 -3.83 -4.12 3.79
C PRO A 91 -2.61 -3.24 3.51
N ILE A 92 -2.14 -3.29 2.26
CA ILE A 92 -1.13 -2.40 1.69
C ILE A 92 -1.87 -1.32 0.92
N PHE A 93 -1.54 -0.05 1.14
CA PHE A 93 -2.22 1.06 0.49
C PHE A 93 -1.33 1.62 -0.63
N VAL A 94 -1.68 1.30 -1.88
CA VAL A 94 -0.88 1.70 -3.05
C VAL A 94 -1.58 2.84 -3.78
N PRO A 95 -1.01 4.07 -3.79
CA PRO A 95 -1.61 5.17 -4.50
C PRO A 95 -1.57 4.92 -6.02
N VAL A 96 -2.67 5.24 -6.71
CA VAL A 96 -2.74 5.26 -8.17
C VAL A 96 -2.49 6.70 -8.63
N HIS A 97 -1.50 6.88 -9.48
CA HIS A 97 -1.11 8.15 -10.08
C HIS A 97 -0.56 7.92 -11.49
#